data_AF-A0A5E4FBD9-F1
#
_entry.id   AF-A0A5E4FBD9-F1
#
_cell.length_a   1.000
_cell.length_b   1.000
_cell.length_c   1.000
_cell.angle_alpha   90.00
_cell.angle_beta   90.00
_cell.angle_gamma   90.00
#
_symmetry.space_group_name_H-M   'P 1'
#
loop_
_entity.id
_entity.type
_entity.pdbx_description
1 polymer ?
#
loop_
_entity_poly.entity_id
_entity_poly.type
_entity_poly.pdbx_seq_one_letter_code
_entity_poly.pdbx_strand_id
1 'polypeptide(L)'
;MGEDDNYTNDGTVDIHKNPANKKKTGNWRACGFILGNECCERLAYYGMSTNLVNYLGKHLSMGNVAASTTVTNWSGTCYATPLIGAFLADAYLGRYWTIAIFSVIYALGMTFLTLTASIKGLKPQCDKSGCQATSSQRAACFVALYMIALGTGGIKPCVSSFGADQFDETDETERKKKSSFFNWFYLSINIGALIASTVLVWIQMTVGWNWGFGIPAVAMAIAVVFFFFGSKLYRLQKPGGSPLTRIIQVIVASIRKCNVKVPTDKSLLYETPDEECNIQGSRKLEHTDKL
;
A
#
# COMPACT_ATOMS: atom_id res chain seq x y z
N MET A 1 -12.61 -35.68 15.30
CA MET A 1 -12.33 -34.42 14.58
C MET A 1 -11.27 -33.70 15.41
N GLY A 2 -10.00 -33.93 15.08
CA GLY A 2 -8.85 -33.59 15.93
C GLY A 2 -8.63 -32.08 16.05
N GLU A 3 -8.01 -31.64 17.14
CA GLU A 3 -7.71 -30.22 17.42
C GLU A 3 -6.90 -29.53 16.32
N ASP A 4 -6.10 -30.28 15.55
CA ASP A 4 -5.28 -29.80 14.43
C ASP A 4 -6.08 -29.26 13.23
N ASP A 5 -7.35 -29.62 13.07
CA ASP A 5 -8.15 -29.18 11.92
C ASP A 5 -8.76 -27.77 12.11
N ASN A 6 -8.61 -27.18 13.30
CA ASN A 6 -9.14 -25.86 13.62
C ASN A 6 -8.18 -24.71 13.31
N TYR A 7 -6.91 -25.00 13.06
CA TYR A 7 -5.85 -24.00 12.82
C TYR A 7 -5.39 -24.00 11.36
N THR A 8 -4.84 -22.87 10.92
CA THR A 8 -4.28 -22.72 9.57
C THR A 8 -2.94 -23.44 9.45
N ASN A 9 -2.67 -24.00 8.29
CA ASN A 9 -1.42 -24.74 8.02
C ASN A 9 -0.38 -23.91 7.24
N ASP A 10 -0.67 -22.64 6.98
CA ASP A 10 0.14 -21.70 6.19
C ASP A 10 1.12 -20.86 7.05
N GLY A 11 1.15 -21.10 8.36
CA GLY A 11 2.01 -20.38 9.30
C GLY A 11 1.50 -18.99 9.71
N THR A 12 0.27 -18.63 9.31
CA THR A 12 -0.38 -17.39 9.73
C THR A 12 -0.68 -17.37 11.23
N VAL A 13 -0.61 -16.17 11.82
CA VAL A 13 -0.93 -15.93 13.23
C VAL A 13 -2.04 -14.91 13.39
N ASP A 14 -2.71 -14.92 14.54
CA ASP A 14 -3.61 -13.85 14.94
C ASP A 14 -2.84 -12.62 15.45
N ILE A 15 -3.55 -11.54 15.79
CA ILE A 15 -2.95 -10.31 16.33
C ILE A 15 -2.22 -10.52 17.67
N HIS A 16 -2.52 -11.60 18.38
CA HIS A 16 -1.88 -11.99 19.64
C HIS A 16 -0.69 -12.94 19.43
N LYS A 17 -0.29 -13.18 18.16
CA LYS A 17 0.79 -14.08 17.74
C LYS A 17 0.52 -15.57 18.02
N ASN A 18 -0.74 -15.95 18.26
CA ASN A 18 -1.13 -17.36 18.33
C ASN A 18 -1.41 -17.90 16.92
N PRO A 19 -1.31 -19.22 16.68
CA PRO A 19 -1.71 -19.82 15.40
C PRO A 19 -3.14 -19.40 15.02
N ALA A 20 -3.34 -18.99 13.76
CA ALA A 20 -4.62 -18.47 13.33
C ALA A 20 -5.69 -19.58 13.29
N ASN A 21 -6.86 -19.30 13.84
CA ASN A 21 -7.97 -20.24 13.87
C ASN A 21 -8.85 -20.08 12.61
N LYS A 22 -9.02 -21.16 11.83
CA LYS A 22 -9.77 -21.16 10.56
C LYS A 22 -11.21 -20.68 10.71
N LYS A 23 -11.88 -20.99 11.84
CA LYS A 23 -13.29 -20.66 12.09
C LYS A 23 -13.50 -19.23 12.61
N LYS A 24 -12.51 -18.66 13.28
CA LYS A 24 -12.60 -17.33 13.93
C LYS A 24 -11.97 -16.21 13.12
N THR A 25 -10.94 -16.49 12.33
CA THR A 25 -10.10 -15.50 11.64
C THR A 25 -10.08 -15.70 10.12
N GLY A 26 -9.80 -14.64 9.39
CA GLY A 26 -9.65 -14.60 7.94
C GLY A 26 -10.97 -14.68 7.18
N ASN A 27 -10.87 -15.24 5.97
CA ASN A 27 -11.96 -15.47 5.04
C ASN A 27 -12.70 -14.16 4.68
N TRP A 28 -13.91 -14.29 4.14
CA TRP A 28 -14.72 -13.15 3.68
C TRP A 28 -15.07 -12.12 4.77
N ARG A 29 -15.08 -12.51 6.05
CA ARG A 29 -15.33 -11.61 7.18
C ARG A 29 -14.24 -10.55 7.31
N ALA A 30 -12.98 -10.99 7.23
CA ALA A 30 -11.82 -10.10 7.19
C ALA A 30 -11.78 -9.29 5.88
N CYS A 31 -12.06 -9.93 4.76
CA CYS A 31 -11.96 -9.30 3.44
C CYS A 31 -12.89 -8.11 3.27
N GLY A 32 -14.07 -8.09 3.90
CA GLY A 32 -14.98 -6.94 3.83
C GLY A 32 -14.32 -5.63 4.29
N PHE A 33 -13.53 -5.67 5.37
CA PHE A 33 -12.78 -4.51 5.86
C PHE A 33 -11.67 -4.10 4.90
N ILE A 34 -10.95 -5.08 4.33
CA ILE A 34 -9.84 -4.84 3.40
C ILE A 34 -10.35 -4.24 2.09
N LEU A 35 -11.43 -4.79 1.53
CA LEU A 35 -12.06 -4.30 0.29
C LEU A 35 -12.65 -2.89 0.46
N GLY A 36 -13.31 -2.63 1.59
CA GLY A 36 -13.81 -1.30 1.92
C GLY A 36 -12.67 -0.29 2.04
N ASN A 37 -11.59 -0.66 2.73
CA ASN A 37 -10.41 0.18 2.86
C ASN A 37 -9.74 0.46 1.49
N GLU A 38 -9.61 -0.55 0.62
CA GLU A 38 -9.07 -0.38 -0.73
C GLU A 38 -9.95 0.56 -1.57
N CYS A 39 -11.27 0.40 -1.53
CA CYS A 39 -12.19 1.29 -2.23
C CYS A 39 -12.02 2.75 -1.79
N CYS A 40 -11.96 3.00 -0.48
CA CYS A 40 -11.76 4.33 0.08
C CYS A 40 -10.38 4.91 -0.25
N GLU A 41 -9.31 4.11 -0.19
CA GLU A 41 -7.96 4.55 -0.58
C GLU A 41 -7.91 4.96 -2.05
N ARG A 42 -8.52 4.18 -2.94
CA ARG A 42 -8.56 4.48 -4.38
C ARG A 42 -9.39 5.70 -4.69
N LEU A 43 -10.54 5.83 -4.03
CA LEU A 43 -11.36 7.03 -4.12
C LEU A 43 -10.56 8.26 -3.67
N ALA A 44 -9.80 8.17 -2.59
CA ALA A 44 -8.98 9.29 -2.11
C ALA A 44 -7.82 9.63 -3.07
N TYR A 45 -7.10 8.60 -3.53
CA TYR A 45 -5.96 8.76 -4.44
C TYR A 45 -6.38 9.35 -5.79
N TYR A 46 -7.38 8.77 -6.44
CA TYR A 46 -7.87 9.26 -7.73
C TYR A 46 -8.64 10.57 -7.57
N GLY A 47 -9.38 10.74 -6.47
CA GLY A 47 -10.13 11.96 -6.19
C GLY A 47 -9.20 13.15 -6.12
N MET A 48 -8.07 13.02 -5.45
CA MET A 48 -7.05 14.06 -5.43
C MET A 48 -6.26 14.15 -6.75
N SER A 49 -5.73 13.04 -7.26
CA SER A 49 -4.72 13.06 -8.34
C SER A 49 -5.28 13.52 -9.68
N THR A 50 -6.51 13.14 -10.03
CA THR A 50 -7.13 13.43 -11.34
C THR A 50 -7.24 14.93 -11.64
N ASN A 51 -7.45 15.75 -10.61
CA ASN A 51 -7.66 17.18 -10.77
C ASN A 51 -6.53 18.02 -10.15
N LEU A 52 -5.45 17.38 -9.68
CA LEU A 52 -4.37 18.07 -8.96
C LEU A 52 -3.68 19.13 -9.81
N VAL A 53 -3.50 18.90 -11.11
CA VAL A 53 -2.91 19.89 -12.05
C VAL A 53 -3.71 21.20 -12.03
N ASN A 54 -5.04 21.11 -12.03
CA ASN A 54 -5.90 22.29 -11.98
C ASN A 54 -5.81 23.01 -10.63
N TYR A 55 -5.66 22.27 -9.52
CA TYR A 55 -5.43 22.88 -8.21
C TYR A 55 -4.10 23.64 -8.17
N LEU A 56 -3.00 23.00 -8.59
CA LEU A 56 -1.67 23.63 -8.64
C LEU A 56 -1.66 24.86 -9.57
N GLY A 57 -2.33 24.76 -10.72
CA GLY A 57 -2.42 25.86 -11.68
C GLY A 57 -3.24 27.04 -11.14
N LYS A 58 -4.46 26.78 -10.67
CA LYS A 58 -5.40 27.83 -10.27
C LYS A 58 -5.10 28.43 -8.90
N HIS A 59 -4.76 27.60 -7.90
CA HIS A 59 -4.61 28.05 -6.52
C HIS A 59 -3.16 28.35 -6.13
N LEU A 60 -2.18 27.62 -6.66
CA LEU A 60 -0.76 27.84 -6.36
C LEU A 60 -0.05 28.69 -7.41
N SER A 61 -0.78 29.09 -8.46
CA SER A 61 -0.35 29.98 -9.54
C SER A 61 0.89 29.47 -10.26
N MET A 62 0.90 28.15 -10.49
CA MET A 62 1.90 27.48 -11.29
C MET A 62 1.47 27.50 -12.75
N GLY A 63 2.41 27.70 -13.68
CA GLY A 63 2.11 27.52 -15.10
C GLY A 63 1.72 26.07 -15.41
N ASN A 64 0.85 25.85 -16.40
CA ASN A 64 0.34 24.50 -16.74
C ASN A 64 1.45 23.45 -16.94
N VAL A 65 2.56 23.85 -17.58
CA VAL A 65 3.73 22.98 -17.78
C VAL A 65 4.34 22.58 -16.44
N ALA A 66 4.63 23.56 -15.57
CA ALA A 66 5.21 23.31 -14.24
C ALA A 66 4.28 22.48 -13.34
N ALA A 67 2.97 22.75 -13.37
CA ALA A 67 1.97 21.99 -12.64
C ALA A 67 1.93 20.52 -13.11
N SER A 68 1.91 20.28 -14.43
CA SER A 68 1.90 18.93 -15.00
C SER A 68 3.16 18.13 -14.66
N THR A 69 4.34 18.75 -14.80
CA THR A 69 5.62 18.13 -14.39
C THR A 69 5.61 17.78 -12.90
N THR A 70 5.10 18.67 -12.07
CA THR A 70 5.01 18.46 -10.62
C THR A 70 4.11 17.27 -10.27
N VAL A 71 2.92 17.20 -10.87
CA VAL A 71 2.00 16.07 -10.64
C VAL A 71 2.60 14.77 -11.16
N THR A 72 3.31 14.80 -12.28
CA THR A 72 3.99 13.62 -12.84
C THR A 72 5.12 13.14 -11.92
N ASN A 73 5.94 14.05 -11.39
CA ASN A 73 6.99 13.72 -10.42
C ASN A 73 6.41 13.16 -9.12
N TRP A 74 5.33 13.75 -8.62
CA TRP A 74 4.61 13.25 -7.46
C TRP A 74 4.04 11.84 -7.71
N SER A 75 3.40 11.61 -8.86
CA SER A 75 2.90 10.30 -9.26
C SER A 75 4.04 9.27 -9.35
N GLY A 76 5.16 9.62 -9.99
CA GLY A 76 6.36 8.79 -10.03
C GLY A 76 6.87 8.45 -8.63
N THR A 77 6.85 9.41 -7.71
CA THR A 77 7.20 9.17 -6.30
C THR A 77 6.25 8.17 -5.64
N CYS A 78 4.93 8.28 -5.86
CA CYS A 78 3.93 7.32 -5.38
C CYS A 78 4.13 5.89 -5.91
N TYR A 79 4.84 5.72 -7.03
CA TYR A 79 5.21 4.40 -7.59
C TYR A 79 6.63 3.95 -7.22
N ALA A 80 7.48 4.85 -6.74
CA ALA A 80 8.81 4.52 -6.21
C ALA A 80 8.78 4.16 -4.72
N THR A 81 7.99 4.89 -3.91
CA THR A 81 7.84 4.66 -2.47
C THR A 81 7.35 3.25 -2.07
N PRO A 82 6.59 2.49 -2.91
CA PRO A 82 6.31 1.08 -2.66
C PRO A 82 7.52 0.19 -2.43
N LEU A 83 8.68 0.50 -3.02
CA LEU A 83 9.90 -0.28 -2.76
C LEU A 83 10.31 -0.20 -1.29
N ILE A 84 10.16 0.98 -0.68
CA ILE A 84 10.44 1.20 0.74
C ILE A 84 9.38 0.49 1.59
N GLY A 85 8.11 0.63 1.22
CA GLY A 85 6.98 -0.01 1.91
C GLY A 85 7.11 -1.53 1.95
N ALA A 86 7.37 -2.15 0.80
CA ALA A 86 7.58 -3.59 0.67
C ALA A 86 8.77 -4.07 1.49
N PHE A 87 9.91 -3.37 1.42
CA PHE A 87 11.08 -3.70 2.21
C PHE A 87 10.79 -3.67 3.72
N LEU A 88 10.12 -2.63 4.22
CA LEU A 88 9.75 -2.52 5.63
C LEU A 88 8.77 -3.63 6.07
N ALA A 89 7.79 -3.96 5.24
CA ALA A 89 6.82 -5.00 5.52
C ALA A 89 7.46 -6.39 5.57
N ASP A 90 8.30 -6.72 4.59
CA ASP A 90 8.86 -8.05 4.46
C ASP A 90 10.04 -8.29 5.41
N ALA A 91 10.83 -7.25 5.73
CA ALA A 91 12.03 -7.41 6.57
C ALA A 91 11.81 -7.15 8.07
N TYR A 92 10.87 -6.27 8.47
CA TYR A 92 10.81 -5.80 9.86
C TYR A 92 9.40 -5.80 10.47
N LEU A 93 8.47 -5.05 9.88
CA LEU A 93 7.20 -4.70 10.54
C LEU A 93 6.10 -5.73 10.32
N GLY A 94 6.16 -6.47 9.22
CA GLY A 94 5.03 -7.25 8.71
C GLY A 94 4.02 -6.38 7.94
N ARG A 95 3.18 -7.04 7.15
CA ARG A 95 2.22 -6.37 6.25
C ARG A 95 1.18 -5.55 7.03
N TYR A 96 0.63 -6.11 8.11
CA TYR A 96 -0.39 -5.43 8.93
C TYR A 96 0.11 -4.10 9.50
N TRP A 97 1.25 -4.11 10.21
CA TRP A 97 1.79 -2.89 10.84
C TRP A 97 2.24 -1.86 9.80
N THR A 98 2.76 -2.32 8.66
CA THR A 98 3.11 -1.41 7.56
C THR A 98 1.86 -0.72 7.03
N ILE A 99 0.78 -1.45 6.72
CA ILE A 99 -0.49 -0.85 6.29
C ILE A 99 -1.04 0.09 7.38
N ALA A 100 -1.01 -0.31 8.65
CA ALA A 100 -1.51 0.49 9.77
C ALA A 100 -0.77 1.84 9.90
N ILE A 101 0.56 1.83 9.95
CA ILE A 101 1.37 3.05 10.11
C ILE A 101 1.21 3.96 8.89
N PHE A 102 1.34 3.39 7.68
CA PHE A 102 1.32 4.18 6.46
C PHE A 102 -0.07 4.69 6.10
N SER A 103 -1.15 3.99 6.49
CA SER A 103 -2.52 4.49 6.36
C SER A 103 -2.80 5.69 7.28
N VAL A 104 -2.24 5.71 8.50
CA VAL A 104 -2.30 6.89 9.37
C VAL A 104 -1.51 8.06 8.78
N ILE A 105 -0.30 7.82 8.26
CA ILE A 105 0.49 8.84 7.55
C ILE A 105 -0.29 9.39 6.36
N TYR A 106 -0.94 8.52 5.59
CA TYR A 106 -1.78 8.95 4.47
C TYR A 106 -2.95 9.80 4.95
N ALA A 107 -3.72 9.35 5.93
CA ALA A 107 -4.85 10.10 6.47
C ALA A 107 -4.43 11.50 6.96
N LEU A 108 -3.32 11.58 7.70
CA LEU A 108 -2.75 12.86 8.14
C LEU A 108 -2.31 13.73 6.96
N GLY A 109 -1.70 13.16 5.91
CA GLY A 109 -1.33 13.89 4.70
C GLY A 109 -2.55 14.45 3.95
N MET A 110 -3.63 13.67 3.85
CA MET A 110 -4.90 14.10 3.24
C MET A 110 -5.59 15.18 4.07
N THR A 111 -5.60 15.03 5.39
CA THR A 111 -6.09 16.07 6.30
C THR A 111 -5.27 17.33 6.12
N PHE A 112 -3.94 17.24 6.11
CA PHE A 112 -3.07 18.39 5.96
C PHE A 112 -3.28 19.10 4.62
N LEU A 113 -3.40 18.35 3.51
CA LEU A 113 -3.75 18.92 2.20
C LEU A 113 -5.09 19.65 2.24
N THR A 114 -6.10 19.05 2.87
CA THR A 114 -7.42 19.67 3.06
C THR A 114 -7.34 20.97 3.85
N LEU A 115 -6.50 21.01 4.89
CA LEU A 115 -6.26 22.22 5.69
C LEU A 115 -5.59 23.31 4.84
N THR A 116 -4.66 22.96 3.94
CA THR A 116 -4.05 23.93 3.02
C THR A 116 -5.04 24.55 2.04
N ALA A 117 -6.11 23.83 1.69
CA ALA A 117 -7.19 24.37 0.88
C ALA A 117 -8.23 25.19 1.69
N SER A 118 -8.40 24.90 2.99
CA SER A 118 -9.56 25.37 3.77
C SER A 118 -9.27 26.51 4.75
N ILE A 119 -8.10 26.54 5.40
CA ILE A 119 -7.80 27.50 6.48
C ILE A 119 -7.33 28.85 5.90
N LYS A 120 -7.95 29.94 6.38
CA LYS A 120 -7.49 31.32 6.13
C LYS A 120 -6.10 31.51 6.74
N GLY A 121 -5.07 31.59 5.90
CA GLY A 121 -3.65 31.65 6.30
C GLY A 121 -2.78 30.64 5.56
N LEU A 122 -3.27 29.41 5.38
CA LEU A 122 -2.64 28.39 4.55
C LEU A 122 -3.16 28.42 3.10
N LYS A 123 -4.41 28.83 2.92
CA LYS A 123 -5.02 29.05 1.61
C LYS A 123 -4.44 30.30 0.94
N PRO A 124 -3.97 30.20 -0.32
CA PRO A 124 -3.57 31.36 -1.12
C PRO A 124 -4.70 32.39 -1.24
N GLN A 125 -4.36 33.68 -1.12
CA GLN A 125 -5.32 34.74 -1.40
C GLN A 125 -5.52 34.84 -2.91
N CYS A 126 -6.78 34.88 -3.32
CA CYS A 126 -7.17 34.92 -4.72
C CYS A 126 -8.00 36.18 -4.97
N ASP A 127 -7.47 37.06 -5.81
CA ASP A 127 -8.13 38.26 -6.29
C ASP A 127 -8.61 38.06 -7.74
N LYS A 128 -9.27 39.08 -8.30
CA LYS A 128 -9.77 39.06 -9.69
C LYS A 128 -8.67 38.85 -10.75
N SER A 129 -7.40 39.09 -10.41
CA SER A 129 -6.22 38.90 -11.27
C SER A 129 -5.56 37.53 -11.12
N GLY A 130 -6.03 36.68 -10.21
CA GLY A 130 -5.47 35.35 -9.95
C GLY A 130 -5.13 35.13 -8.47
N CYS A 131 -4.66 33.92 -8.15
CA CYS A 131 -4.17 33.62 -6.82
C CYS A 131 -2.69 34.03 -6.68
N GLN A 132 -2.25 34.36 -5.47
CA GLN A 132 -0.83 34.51 -5.16
C GLN A 132 -0.51 33.64 -3.94
N ALA A 133 0.16 32.52 -4.19
CA ALA A 133 0.60 31.61 -3.13
C ALA A 133 1.98 32.01 -2.62
N THR A 134 2.10 32.21 -1.31
CA THR A 134 3.39 32.43 -0.64
C THR A 134 4.24 31.16 -0.70
N SER A 135 5.57 31.29 -0.65
CA SER A 135 6.50 30.15 -0.62
C SER A 135 6.18 29.15 0.51
N SER A 136 5.74 29.63 1.68
CA SER A 136 5.32 28.81 2.81
C SER A 136 4.06 27.97 2.52
N GLN A 137 3.07 28.56 1.85
CA GLN A 137 1.83 27.88 1.45
C GLN A 137 2.09 26.79 0.41
N ARG A 138 2.99 27.08 -0.55
CA ARG A 138 3.47 26.09 -1.52
C ARG A 138 4.18 24.94 -0.82
N ALA A 139 5.12 25.25 0.08
CA ALA A 139 5.85 24.24 0.84
C ALA A 139 4.91 23.35 1.67
N ALA A 140 3.91 23.92 2.35
CA ALA A 140 2.91 23.17 3.10
C ALA A 140 2.12 22.19 2.21
N CYS A 141 1.69 22.64 1.02
CA CYS A 141 1.03 21.77 0.04
C CYS A 141 1.94 20.62 -0.40
N PHE A 142 3.22 20.89 -0.67
CA PHE A 142 4.18 19.87 -1.07
C PHE A 142 4.45 18.85 0.04
N VAL A 143 4.60 19.31 1.28
CA VAL A 143 4.74 18.41 2.44
C VAL A 143 3.54 17.48 2.53
N ALA A 144 2.32 18.00 2.37
CA ALA A 144 1.12 17.18 2.35
C ALA A 144 1.12 16.15 1.20
N LEU A 145 1.47 16.58 -0.02
CA LEU A 145 1.54 15.69 -1.19
C LEU A 145 2.57 14.57 -1.03
N TYR A 146 3.76 14.87 -0.52
CA TYR A 146 4.80 13.85 -0.32
C TYR A 146 4.51 12.94 0.88
N MET A 147 3.81 13.44 1.90
CA MET A 147 3.28 12.61 2.99
C MET A 147 2.25 11.61 2.48
N ILE A 148 1.38 12.03 1.56
CA ILE A 148 0.45 11.15 0.85
C ILE A 148 1.21 10.14 -0.02
N ALA A 149 2.24 10.58 -0.75
CA ALA A 149 3.07 9.70 -1.58
C ALA A 149 3.79 8.62 -0.77
N LEU A 150 4.25 8.97 0.43
CA LEU A 150 4.82 8.01 1.38
C LEU A 150 3.74 7.03 1.86
N GLY A 151 2.57 7.55 2.29
CA GLY A 151 1.45 6.75 2.77
C GLY A 151 0.93 5.72 1.75
N THR A 152 0.64 6.13 0.52
CA THR A 152 0.23 5.20 -0.55
C THR A 152 1.34 4.19 -0.89
N GLY A 153 2.60 4.60 -0.78
CA GLY A 153 3.77 3.75 -0.95
C GLY A 153 3.81 2.58 0.04
N GLY A 154 3.51 2.80 1.31
CA GLY A 154 3.47 1.72 2.30
C GLY A 154 2.28 0.76 2.15
N ILE A 155 1.15 1.26 1.65
CA ILE A 155 -0.10 0.48 1.57
C ILE A 155 -0.13 -0.40 0.31
N LYS A 156 0.15 0.18 -0.86
CA LYS A 156 0.01 -0.47 -2.17
C LYS A 156 0.69 -1.85 -2.31
N PRO A 157 1.95 -2.04 -1.90
CA PRO A 157 2.62 -3.33 -2.06
C PRO A 157 2.10 -4.39 -1.07
N CYS A 158 1.44 -3.97 0.01
CA CYS A 158 1.09 -4.86 1.12
C CYS A 158 -0.38 -5.26 1.12
N VAL A 159 -1.30 -4.39 0.70
CA VAL A 159 -2.75 -4.57 0.91
C VAL A 159 -3.33 -5.75 0.13
N SER A 160 -2.92 -5.96 -1.13
CA SER A 160 -3.41 -7.07 -1.95
C SER A 160 -2.89 -8.42 -1.43
N SER A 161 -1.61 -8.47 -1.05
CA SER A 161 -1.01 -9.65 -0.40
C SER A 161 -1.61 -9.91 0.97
N PHE A 162 -1.87 -8.87 1.77
CA PHE A 162 -2.53 -8.99 3.07
C PHE A 162 -3.96 -9.52 2.94
N GLY A 163 -4.71 -9.10 1.92
CA GLY A 163 -6.02 -9.66 1.60
C GLY A 163 -5.94 -11.13 1.18
N ALA A 164 -4.93 -11.49 0.39
CA ALA A 164 -4.66 -12.88 0.02
C ALA A 164 -4.29 -13.77 1.21
N ASP A 165 -3.59 -13.23 2.22
CA ASP A 165 -3.22 -13.94 3.46
C ASP A 165 -4.43 -14.30 4.32
N GLN A 166 -5.63 -13.78 4.01
CA GLN A 166 -6.84 -14.12 4.74
C GLN A 166 -7.39 -15.50 4.37
N PHE A 167 -6.81 -16.18 3.38
CA PHE A 167 -7.21 -17.49 2.90
C PHE A 167 -6.05 -18.47 2.98
N ASP A 168 -6.27 -19.62 3.62
CA ASP A 168 -5.32 -20.72 3.72
C ASP A 168 -5.18 -21.40 2.35
N GLU A 169 -3.96 -21.42 1.78
CA GLU A 169 -3.70 -22.03 0.48
C GLU A 169 -3.73 -23.56 0.51
N THR A 170 -3.54 -24.16 1.68
CA THR A 170 -3.56 -25.62 1.86
C THR A 170 -4.98 -26.18 1.83
N ASP A 171 -5.99 -25.34 2.08
CA ASP A 171 -7.40 -25.68 2.01
C ASP A 171 -7.95 -25.40 0.60
N GLU A 172 -8.36 -26.45 -0.11
CA GLU A 172 -8.95 -26.35 -1.44
C GLU A 172 -10.14 -25.37 -1.53
N THR A 173 -10.93 -25.29 -0.46
CA THR A 173 -12.13 -24.44 -0.41
C THR A 173 -11.77 -22.96 -0.22
N GLU A 174 -10.79 -22.66 0.63
CA GLU A 174 -10.30 -21.29 0.82
C GLU A 174 -9.48 -20.82 -0.39
N ARG A 175 -8.71 -21.69 -1.02
CA ARG A 175 -7.99 -21.42 -2.27
C ARG A 175 -8.91 -20.95 -3.40
N LYS A 176 -10.08 -21.57 -3.58
CA LYS A 176 -11.08 -21.12 -4.56
C LYS A 176 -11.66 -19.74 -4.20
N LYS A 177 -11.89 -19.48 -2.91
CA LYS A 177 -12.39 -18.18 -2.42
C LYS A 177 -11.36 -17.06 -2.62
N LYS A 178 -10.06 -17.35 -2.45
CA LYS A 178 -8.96 -16.41 -2.70
C LYS A 178 -8.98 -15.85 -4.14
N SER A 179 -9.23 -16.69 -5.13
CA SER A 179 -9.38 -16.23 -6.53
C SER A 179 -10.56 -15.26 -6.68
N SER A 180 -11.70 -15.59 -6.08
CA SER A 180 -12.87 -14.69 -6.07
C SER A 180 -12.59 -13.37 -5.33
N PHE A 181 -11.81 -13.39 -4.25
CA PHE A 181 -11.37 -12.17 -3.56
C PHE A 181 -10.66 -11.20 -4.50
N PHE A 182 -9.73 -11.67 -5.34
CA PHE A 182 -9.05 -10.79 -6.29
C PHE A 182 -10.02 -10.13 -7.28
N ASN A 183 -11.04 -10.85 -7.76
CA ASN A 183 -12.07 -10.26 -8.63
C ASN A 183 -12.81 -9.11 -7.93
N TRP A 184 -13.21 -9.32 -6.67
CA TRP A 184 -13.86 -8.27 -5.87
C TRP A 184 -12.90 -7.12 -5.54
N PHE A 185 -11.63 -7.41 -5.28
CA PHE A 185 -10.59 -6.42 -5.05
C PHE A 185 -10.41 -5.48 -6.24
N TYR A 186 -10.28 -6.03 -7.46
CA TYR A 186 -10.21 -5.23 -8.68
C TYR A 186 -11.52 -4.47 -8.95
N LEU A 187 -12.67 -5.07 -8.66
CA LEU A 187 -13.95 -4.37 -8.79
C LEU A 187 -14.02 -3.16 -7.84
N SER A 188 -13.61 -3.31 -6.57
CA SER A 188 -13.55 -2.22 -5.60
C SER A 188 -12.63 -1.09 -6.04
N ILE A 189 -11.47 -1.40 -6.63
CA ILE A 189 -10.56 -0.40 -7.20
C ILE A 189 -11.25 0.41 -8.30
N ASN A 190 -11.91 -0.26 -9.23
CA ASN A 190 -12.57 0.39 -10.36
C ASN A 190 -13.76 1.24 -9.91
N ILE A 191 -14.56 0.77 -8.95
CA ILE A 191 -15.66 1.56 -8.37
C ILE A 191 -15.11 2.83 -7.70
N GLY A 192 -14.08 2.71 -6.86
CA GLY A 192 -13.45 3.87 -6.21
C GLY A 192 -12.91 4.88 -7.22
N ALA A 193 -12.23 4.40 -8.27
CA ALA A 193 -11.70 5.23 -9.35
C ALA A 193 -12.81 5.92 -10.17
N LEU A 194 -13.92 5.23 -10.45
CA LEU A 194 -15.07 5.77 -11.18
C LEU A 194 -15.73 6.91 -10.40
N ILE A 195 -16.01 6.70 -9.10
CA ILE A 195 -16.62 7.71 -8.23
C ILE A 195 -15.68 8.92 -8.11
N ALA A 196 -14.39 8.67 -7.93
CA ALA A 196 -13.39 9.74 -7.87
C ALA A 196 -13.35 10.58 -9.16
N SER A 197 -13.28 9.94 -10.32
CA SER A 197 -13.10 10.64 -11.60
C SER A 197 -14.37 11.36 -12.08
N THR A 198 -15.52 11.07 -11.49
CA THR A 198 -16.82 11.65 -11.86
C THR A 198 -17.33 12.60 -10.75
N VAL A 199 -17.80 12.03 -9.65
CA VAL A 199 -18.45 12.76 -8.55
C VAL A 199 -17.49 13.71 -7.86
N LEU A 200 -16.28 13.26 -7.49
CA LEU A 200 -15.34 14.13 -6.79
C LEU A 200 -14.79 15.24 -7.67
N VAL A 201 -14.49 14.95 -8.95
CA VAL A 201 -14.09 16.00 -9.90
C VAL A 201 -15.20 17.05 -10.05
N TRP A 202 -16.46 16.63 -10.15
CA TRP A 202 -17.59 17.56 -10.19
C TRP A 202 -17.70 18.42 -8.93
N ILE A 203 -17.53 17.83 -7.74
CA ILE A 203 -17.54 18.57 -6.47
C ILE A 203 -16.39 19.58 -6.42
N GLN A 204 -15.18 19.18 -6.82
CA GLN A 204 -14.00 20.05 -6.83
C GLN A 204 -14.18 21.26 -7.74
N MET A 205 -14.77 21.06 -8.91
CA MET A 205 -14.93 22.13 -9.91
C MET A 205 -16.14 23.04 -9.64
N THR A 206 -17.21 22.51 -9.01
CA THR A 206 -18.48 23.24 -8.85
C THR A 206 -18.67 23.78 -7.43
N VAL A 207 -18.42 22.96 -6.41
CA VAL A 207 -18.64 23.31 -4.99
C VAL A 207 -17.38 23.92 -4.38
N GLY A 208 -16.21 23.38 -4.75
CA GLY A 208 -14.90 23.91 -4.42
C GLY A 208 -13.97 22.90 -3.76
N TRP A 209 -12.69 23.29 -3.71
CA TRP A 209 -11.57 22.42 -3.31
C TRP A 209 -11.59 22.00 -1.84
N ASN A 210 -12.22 22.78 -0.95
CA ASN A 210 -12.35 22.42 0.46
C ASN A 210 -13.09 21.09 0.62
N TRP A 211 -14.25 20.96 -0.04
CA TRP A 211 -15.02 19.72 -0.07
C TRP A 211 -14.37 18.67 -0.96
N GLY A 212 -13.76 19.12 -2.05
CA GLY A 212 -13.05 18.28 -3.00
C GLY A 212 -11.88 17.47 -2.43
N PHE A 213 -11.17 17.99 -1.43
CA PHE A 213 -10.15 17.25 -0.68
C PHE A 213 -10.66 16.74 0.67
N GLY A 214 -11.63 17.43 1.28
CA GLY A 214 -12.22 17.03 2.55
C GLY A 214 -12.96 15.69 2.50
N ILE A 215 -13.75 15.43 1.45
CA ILE A 215 -14.46 14.15 1.30
C ILE A 215 -13.45 12.98 1.21
N PRO A 216 -12.44 13.01 0.31
CA PRO A 216 -11.32 12.07 0.33
C PRO A 216 -10.63 11.89 1.69
N ALA A 217 -10.38 12.98 2.41
CA ALA A 217 -9.71 12.92 3.72
C ALA A 217 -10.58 12.20 4.76
N VAL A 218 -11.88 12.48 4.79
CA VAL A 218 -12.83 11.78 5.68
C VAL A 218 -12.97 10.31 5.27
N ALA A 219 -13.07 10.02 3.98
CA ALA A 219 -13.12 8.64 3.48
C ALA A 219 -11.88 7.84 3.88
N MET A 220 -10.68 8.44 3.77
CA MET A 220 -9.43 7.82 4.21
C MET A 220 -9.40 7.61 5.73
N ALA A 221 -9.86 8.59 6.53
CA ALA A 221 -9.94 8.44 7.98
C ALA A 221 -10.89 7.31 8.39
N ILE A 222 -12.05 7.20 7.73
CA ILE A 222 -12.98 6.08 7.92
C ILE A 222 -12.30 4.76 7.55
N ALA A 223 -11.57 4.72 6.44
CA ALA A 223 -10.84 3.52 5.99
C ALA A 223 -9.85 3.03 7.07
N VAL A 224 -9.07 3.94 7.66
CA VAL A 224 -8.15 3.64 8.77
C VAL A 224 -8.90 3.05 9.97
N VAL A 225 -10.00 3.68 10.38
CA VAL A 225 -10.82 3.21 11.51
C VAL A 225 -11.39 1.81 11.24
N PHE A 226 -11.93 1.57 10.05
CA PHE A 226 -12.42 0.26 9.62
C PHE A 226 -11.32 -0.78 9.59
N PHE A 227 -10.13 -0.43 9.10
CA PHE A 227 -8.97 -1.32 9.10
C PHE A 227 -8.64 -1.79 10.52
N PHE A 228 -8.58 -0.87 11.49
CA PHE A 228 -8.32 -1.21 12.89
C PHE A 228 -9.45 -2.02 13.55
N PHE A 229 -10.72 -1.78 13.21
CA PHE A 229 -11.83 -2.61 13.71
C PHE A 229 -11.73 -4.07 13.26
N GLY A 230 -11.25 -4.33 12.05
CA GLY A 230 -11.03 -5.68 11.54
C GLY A 230 -9.85 -6.43 12.17
N SER A 231 -9.04 -5.79 13.02
CA SER A 231 -7.75 -6.32 13.49
C SER A 231 -7.83 -7.69 14.16
N LYS A 232 -8.89 -7.96 14.94
CA LYS A 232 -9.09 -9.26 15.61
C LYS A 232 -9.49 -10.39 14.65
N LEU A 233 -9.96 -10.03 13.45
CA LEU A 233 -10.41 -10.97 12.43
C LEU A 233 -9.31 -11.31 11.44
N TYR A 234 -8.21 -10.53 11.38
CA TYR A 234 -7.17 -10.76 10.38
C TYR A 234 -6.27 -11.94 10.73
N ARG A 235 -5.80 -12.61 9.67
CA ARG A 235 -4.66 -13.52 9.67
C ARG A 235 -3.41 -12.75 9.24
N LEU A 236 -2.32 -12.90 9.97
CA LEU A 236 -1.07 -12.18 9.77
C LEU A 236 0.03 -13.16 9.37
N GLN A 237 0.61 -12.95 8.20
CA GLN A 237 1.82 -13.67 7.79
C GLN A 237 3.05 -13.10 8.51
N LYS A 238 3.92 -14.00 8.98
CA LYS A 238 5.19 -13.60 9.61
C LYS A 238 6.13 -13.02 8.55
N PRO A 239 6.94 -11.98 8.88
CA PRO A 239 7.94 -11.45 7.95
C PRO A 239 8.96 -12.53 7.55
N GLY A 240 9.09 -12.79 6.25
CA GLY A 240 10.01 -13.79 5.69
C GLY A 240 11.34 -13.22 5.21
N GLY A 241 11.64 -11.96 5.52
CA GLY A 241 12.80 -11.24 5.01
C GLY A 241 12.60 -10.71 3.58
N SER A 242 13.34 -9.65 3.23
CA SER A 242 13.18 -8.99 1.93
C SER A 242 14.00 -9.68 0.81
N PRO A 243 13.38 -10.01 -0.34
CA PRO A 243 14.10 -10.44 -1.53
C PRO A 243 15.16 -9.44 -2.01
N LEU A 244 14.94 -8.13 -1.81
CA LEU A 244 15.90 -7.10 -2.19
C LEU A 244 17.22 -7.24 -1.45
N THR A 245 17.18 -7.56 -0.15
CA THR A 245 18.39 -7.82 0.65
C THR A 245 19.19 -8.97 0.05
N ARG A 246 18.52 -10.04 -0.37
CA ARG A 246 19.18 -11.21 -0.98
C ARG A 246 19.81 -10.88 -2.33
N ILE A 247 19.11 -10.13 -3.18
CA ILE A 247 19.66 -9.66 -4.46
C ILE A 247 20.93 -8.83 -4.23
N ILE A 248 20.90 -7.89 -3.27
CA ILE A 248 22.05 -7.06 -2.93
C ILE A 248 23.19 -7.92 -2.37
N GLN A 249 22.89 -8.88 -1.50
CA GLN A 249 23.88 -9.83 -0.97
C GLN A 249 24.58 -10.61 -2.09
N VAL A 250 23.84 -11.11 -3.08
CA VAL A 250 24.40 -11.82 -4.23
C VAL A 250 25.28 -10.90 -5.07
N ILE A 251 24.84 -9.67 -5.36
CA ILE A 251 25.64 -8.69 -6.11
C ILE A 251 26.96 -8.38 -5.37
N VAL A 252 26.88 -8.08 -4.07
CA VAL A 252 28.05 -7.77 -3.24
C VAL A 252 28.99 -8.97 -3.13
N ALA A 253 28.44 -10.17 -2.93
CA ALA A 253 29.22 -11.41 -2.87
C ALA A 253 29.91 -11.70 -4.20
N SER A 254 29.23 -11.48 -5.33
CA SER A 254 29.77 -11.68 -6.68
C SER A 254 30.91 -10.72 -6.97
N ILE A 255 30.77 -9.44 -6.62
CA ILE A 255 31.84 -8.44 -6.77
C ILE A 255 33.03 -8.79 -5.88
N ARG A 256 32.81 -9.17 -4.61
CA ARG A 256 33.89 -9.52 -3.68
C ARG A 256 34.61 -10.81 -4.08
N LYS A 257 33.90 -11.77 -4.65
CA LYS A 257 34.44 -13.09 -5.06
C LYS A 257 34.86 -13.14 -6.53
N CYS A 258 34.92 -12.00 -7.23
CA CYS A 258 35.23 -11.97 -8.66
C CYS A 258 36.60 -12.57 -9.01
N ASN A 259 37.56 -12.51 -8.08
CA ASN A 259 38.92 -13.03 -8.25
C ASN A 259 39.14 -14.40 -7.56
N VAL A 260 38.09 -15.03 -7.03
CA VAL A 260 38.21 -16.34 -6.38
C VAL A 260 38.18 -17.44 -7.45
N LYS A 261 39.13 -18.38 -7.38
CA LYS A 261 39.12 -19.56 -8.24
C LYS A 261 37.85 -20.38 -8.00
N VAL A 262 37.08 -20.60 -9.06
CA VAL A 262 35.87 -21.42 -9.02
C VAL A 262 36.25 -22.88 -8.74
N PRO A 263 35.58 -23.58 -7.80
CA PRO A 263 35.79 -25.00 -7.57
C PRO A 263 35.52 -25.82 -8.84
N THR A 264 36.31 -26.87 -9.08
CA THR A 264 36.13 -27.77 -10.23
C THR A 264 34.83 -28.57 -10.14
N ASP A 265 34.37 -28.84 -8.92
CA ASP A 265 33.11 -29.53 -8.65
C ASP A 265 31.96 -28.52 -8.53
N LYS A 266 31.01 -28.60 -9.47
CA LYS A 266 29.84 -27.72 -9.53
C LYS A 266 28.86 -27.95 -8.39
N SER A 267 28.89 -29.14 -7.76
CA SER A 267 27.98 -29.46 -6.64
C SER A 267 28.21 -28.58 -5.41
N LEU A 268 29.42 -28.02 -5.27
CA LEU A 268 29.81 -27.13 -4.16
C LEU A 268 29.32 -25.68 -4.31
N LEU A 269 28.70 -25.31 -5.45
CA LEU A 269 28.23 -23.96 -5.73
C LEU A 269 26.75 -23.74 -5.36
N TYR A 270 26.04 -24.77 -4.90
CA TYR A 270 24.61 -24.71 -4.57
C TYR A 270 24.39 -24.65 -3.05
N GLU A 271 23.42 -23.84 -2.60
CA GLU A 271 23.04 -23.74 -1.18
C GLU A 271 22.02 -24.83 -0.76
N THR A 272 22.46 -25.62 0.22
CA THR A 272 21.78 -26.44 1.25
C THR A 272 20.89 -27.63 0.85
N PRO A 273 21.29 -28.88 1.21
CA PRO A 273 20.48 -30.09 1.07
C PRO A 273 19.34 -30.22 2.11
N ASP A 274 19.12 -29.21 2.96
CA ASP A 274 18.13 -29.27 4.06
C ASP A 274 16.67 -29.32 3.55
N GLU A 275 15.80 -30.08 4.22
CA GLU A 275 14.37 -30.22 3.86
C GLU A 275 13.59 -28.91 3.98
N GLU A 276 13.99 -28.05 4.91
CA GLU A 276 13.32 -26.77 5.18
C GLU A 276 13.98 -25.60 4.44
N CYS A 277 13.18 -24.58 4.12
CA CYS A 277 13.73 -23.36 3.55
C CYS A 277 14.48 -22.58 4.64
N ASN A 278 15.70 -22.11 4.35
CA ASN A 278 16.42 -21.15 5.21
C ASN A 278 15.64 -19.85 5.45
N ILE A 279 14.56 -19.64 4.70
CA ILE A 279 13.65 -18.51 4.82
C ILE A 279 12.49 -18.93 5.73
N GLN A 280 12.49 -18.40 6.96
CA GLN A 280 11.42 -18.63 7.93
C GLN A 280 10.06 -18.19 7.34
N GLY A 281 9.14 -19.14 7.16
CA GLY A 281 7.80 -18.89 6.60
C GLY A 281 7.70 -18.89 5.07
N SER A 282 8.76 -19.26 4.33
CA SER A 282 8.67 -19.58 2.90
C SER A 282 8.85 -21.07 2.64
N ARG A 283 8.16 -21.61 1.64
CA ARG A 283 8.33 -23.00 1.21
C ARG A 283 9.57 -23.14 0.34
N LYS A 284 10.28 -24.27 0.44
CA LYS A 284 11.30 -24.65 -0.55
C LYS A 284 10.60 -24.85 -1.89
N LEU A 285 11.04 -24.09 -2.91
CA LEU A 285 10.58 -24.29 -4.28
C LEU A 285 11.24 -25.57 -4.79
N GLU A 286 10.44 -26.55 -5.18
CA GLU A 286 10.96 -27.78 -5.76
C GLU A 286 11.56 -27.49 -7.14
N HIS A 287 12.65 -28.19 -7.44
CA HIS A 287 13.26 -28.10 -8.77
C HIS A 287 12.22 -28.54 -9.80
N THR A 288 11.94 -27.68 -10.77
CA THR A 288 11.12 -28.05 -11.92
C THR A 288 12.06 -28.58 -13.01
N ASP A 289 11.88 -29.82 -13.46
CA ASP A 289 12.68 -30.43 -14.54
C ASP A 289 12.35 -29.88 -15.94
N LYS A 290 11.49 -28.87 -16.00
CA LYS A 290 11.08 -28.21 -17.25
C LYS A 290 11.84 -26.90 -17.37
N LEU A 291 12.87 -26.93 -18.22
CA LEU A 291 13.47 -25.76 -18.86
C LEU A 291 12.45 -25.06 -19.76
#